data_AF-A0A1X7DSP3-F1
#
_entry.id   AF-A0A1X7DSP3-F1
#
_cell.length_a   1.000
_cell.length_b   1.000
_cell.length_c   1.000
_cell.angle_alpha   90.00
_cell.angle_beta   90.00
_cell.angle_gamma   90.00
#
_symmetry.space_group_name_H-M   'P 1'
#
loop_
_entity.id
_entity.type
_entity.pdbx_description
1 polymer ?
#
loop_
_entity_poly.entity_id
_entity_poly.type
_entity_poly.pdbx_seq_one_letter_code
_entity_poly.pdbx_strand_id
1 'polypeptide(L)'
;MWNHEFHKAVWQPMLQDLEDQLRAAPRIYGLRHTHASWLIAPGVPLTVIQRRLGHESIKTTSDTYGHLADDADKAAAAALE
;
A
#
# COMPACT_ATOMS: atom_id res chain seq x y z
N MET A 1 6.39 -16.78 10.63
CA MET A 1 7.56 -16.62 11.51
C MET A 1 8.41 -15.39 11.17
N TRP A 2 8.47 -14.95 9.90
CA TRP A 2 9.29 -13.79 9.46
C TRP A 2 8.81 -12.42 9.98
N ASN A 3 7.49 -12.19 10.09
CA ASN A 3 6.94 -10.90 10.51
C ASN A 3 7.20 -10.53 11.98
N HIS A 4 7.32 -11.52 12.86
CA HIS A 4 7.53 -11.29 14.29
C HIS A 4 8.95 -10.81 14.59
N GLU A 5 9.94 -11.44 13.96
CA GLU A 5 11.35 -11.05 14.10
C GLU A 5 11.61 -9.68 13.48
N PHE A 6 11.07 -9.39 12.28
CA PHE A 6 11.14 -8.04 11.71
C PHE A 6 10.55 -6.99 12.65
N HIS A 7 9.39 -7.27 13.23
CA HIS A 7 8.72 -6.31 14.11
C HIS A 7 9.55 -6.00 15.37
N LYS A 8 10.17 -7.02 15.98
CA LYS A 8 10.97 -6.84 17.19
C LYS A 8 12.37 -6.30 16.93
N ALA A 9 13.05 -6.81 15.90
CA ALA A 9 14.46 -6.52 15.66
C ALA A 9 14.70 -5.28 14.81
N VAL A 10 13.70 -4.84 14.03
CA VAL A 10 13.85 -3.71 13.10
C VAL A 10 12.80 -2.64 13.38
N TRP A 11 11.51 -3.00 13.33
CA TRP A 11 10.44 -2.00 13.38
C TRP A 11 10.38 -1.24 14.71
N GLN A 12 10.37 -1.94 15.84
CA GLN A 12 10.29 -1.33 17.16
C GLN A 12 11.52 -0.46 17.49
N PRO A 13 12.77 -0.94 17.31
CA PRO A 13 13.95 -0.09 17.49
C PRO A 13 13.94 1.16 16.61
N MET A 14 13.59 1.00 15.32
CA MET A 14 13.50 2.13 14.39
C MET A 14 12.47 3.18 14.84
N LEU A 15 11.31 2.75 15.36
CA LEU A 15 10.31 3.69 15.88
C LEU A 15 10.81 4.43 17.13
N GLN A 16 11.56 3.74 18.00
CA GLN A 16 12.17 4.36 19.17
C GLN A 16 13.19 5.43 18.77
N ASP A 17 14.07 5.11 17.80
CA ASP A 17 15.11 6.04 17.31
C ASP A 17 14.53 7.30 16.65
N LEU A 18 13.29 7.22 16.16
CA LEU A 18 12.60 8.30 15.44
C LEU A 18 11.49 8.96 16.25
N GLU A 19 11.32 8.63 17.53
CA GLU A 19 10.14 9.05 18.31
C GLU A 19 9.95 10.56 18.35
N ASP A 20 11.04 11.32 18.52
CA ASP A 20 11.02 12.79 18.55
C ASP A 20 10.82 13.44 17.17
N GLN A 21 10.98 12.67 16.09
CA GLN A 21 10.87 13.15 14.71
C GLN A 21 9.50 12.86 14.09
N LEU A 22 8.73 11.95 14.68
CA LEU A 22 7.45 11.50 14.15
C LEU A 22 6.29 12.22 14.83
N ARG A 23 5.38 12.81 14.04
CA ARG A 23 4.12 13.36 14.59
C ARG A 23 3.22 12.29 15.21
N ALA A 24 3.32 11.06 14.73
CA ALA A 24 2.64 9.88 15.25
C ALA A 24 3.36 8.63 14.76
N ALA A 25 3.34 7.56 15.56
CA ALA A 25 3.89 6.27 15.16
C ALA A 25 3.09 5.69 13.98
N PRO A 26 3.70 5.48 12.80
CA PRO A 26 3.00 4.87 11.68
C PRO A 26 2.62 3.42 12.00
N ARG A 27 1.60 2.90 11.31
CA ARG A 27 1.30 1.46 11.29
C ARG A 27 1.86 0.87 10.01
N ILE A 28 2.42 -0.33 10.07
CA ILE A 28 2.91 -1.06 8.87
C ILE A 28 1.81 -1.16 7.81
N TYR A 29 0.56 -1.42 8.21
CA TYR A 29 -0.57 -1.44 7.29
C TYR A 29 -0.82 -0.08 6.64
N GLY A 30 -0.67 1.03 7.39
CA GLY A 30 -0.80 2.38 6.87
C GLY A 30 0.26 2.68 5.81
N LEU A 31 1.52 2.29 6.05
CA LEU A 31 2.59 2.42 5.06
C LEU A 31 2.29 1.63 3.78
N ARG A 32 1.78 0.39 3.91
CA ARG A 32 1.34 -0.42 2.76
C ARG A 32 0.22 0.27 1.98
N HIS A 33 -0.74 0.87 2.69
CA HIS A 33 -1.84 1.60 2.07
C HIS A 33 -1.34 2.82 1.30
N THR A 34 -0.48 3.65 1.90
CA THR A 34 0.13 4.80 1.21
C THR A 34 0.89 4.36 -0.04
N HIS A 35 1.66 3.28 0.05
CA HIS A 35 2.39 2.75 -1.10
C HIS A 35 1.45 2.33 -2.24
N ALA A 36 0.36 1.62 -1.93
CA ALA A 36 -0.64 1.23 -2.92
C ALA A 36 -1.31 2.45 -3.56
N SER A 37 -1.74 3.43 -2.75
CA SER A 37 -2.35 4.67 -3.24
C SER A 37 -1.43 5.42 -4.22
N TRP A 38 -0.13 5.52 -3.94
CA TRP A 38 0.83 6.18 -4.84
C TRP A 38 1.07 5.44 -6.16
N LEU A 39 0.86 4.13 -6.20
CA LEU A 39 0.93 3.38 -7.45
C LEU A 39 -0.38 3.50 -8.25
N ILE A 40 -1.52 3.55 -7.57
CA ILE A 40 -2.83 3.66 -8.21
C ILE A 40 -3.03 5.04 -8.83
N ALA A 41 -2.57 6.11 -8.16
CA ALA A 41 -2.73 7.48 -8.65
C ALA A 41 -2.26 7.72 -10.11
N PRO A 42 -1.07 7.25 -10.54
CA PRO A 42 -0.65 7.32 -11.94
C PRO A 42 -1.21 6.19 -12.83
N GLY A 43 -2.17 5.40 -12.36
CA GLY A 43 -2.84 4.35 -13.13
C GLY A 43 -2.08 3.03 -13.25
N VAL A 44 -1.18 2.69 -12.31
CA VAL A 44 -0.51 1.38 -12.35
C VAL A 44 -1.55 0.26 -12.19
N PRO A 45 -1.56 -0.77 -13.05
CA PRO A 45 -2.55 -1.85 -12.97
C PRO A 45 -2.54 -2.58 -11.63
N LEU A 46 -3.73 -2.89 -11.09
CA LEU A 46 -3.87 -3.61 -9.81
C LEU A 46 -3.16 -4.97 -9.78
N THR A 47 -3.02 -5.65 -10.92
CA THR A 47 -2.27 -6.92 -11.05
C THR A 47 -0.76 -6.75 -10.84
N VAL A 48 -0.20 -5.61 -11.28
CA VAL A 48 1.19 -5.24 -11.03
C VAL A 48 1.39 -4.93 -9.54
N ILE A 49 0.46 -4.17 -8.96
CA ILE A 49 0.47 -3.83 -7.54
C ILE A 49 0.34 -5.09 -6.68
N GLN A 50 -0.56 -6.01 -7.02
CA GLN A 50 -0.72 -7.29 -6.34
C GLN A 50 0.62 -8.05 -6.23
N ARG A 51 1.31 -8.23 -7.36
CA ARG A 51 2.61 -8.90 -7.41
C ARG A 51 3.66 -8.17 -6.57
N ARG A 52 3.70 -6.83 -6.65
CA ARG A 52 4.62 -5.99 -5.88
C ARG A 52 4.38 -6.08 -4.37
N LEU A 53 3.12 -6.19 -3.93
CA LEU A 53 2.74 -6.32 -2.52
C LEU A 53 2.79 -7.76 -2.00
N GLY A 54 3.07 -8.73 -2.89
CA GLY A 54 3.13 -10.15 -2.57
C GLY A 54 1.77 -10.75 -2.19
N HIS A 55 0.67 -10.20 -2.71
CA HIS A 55 -0.66 -10.78 -2.47
C HIS A 55 -0.86 -12.00 -3.36
N GLU A 56 -1.22 -13.13 -2.74
CA GLU A 56 -1.50 -14.38 -3.46
C GLU A 56 -2.71 -14.25 -4.39
N SER A 57 -3.74 -13.50 -3.95
CA SER A 57 -4.96 -13.29 -4.71
C SER A 57 -5.12 -11.84 -5.15
N ILE A 58 -5.54 -11.65 -6.40
CA ILE A 58 -5.97 -10.33 -6.89
C ILE A 58 -7.17 -9.82 -6.09
N LYS A 59 -8.05 -10.72 -5.60
CA LYS A 59 -9.21 -10.36 -4.78
C LYS A 59 -8.79 -9.56 -3.54
N THR A 60 -7.74 -10.00 -2.84
CA THR A 60 -7.20 -9.27 -1.68
C THR A 60 -6.80 -7.84 -2.06
N THR A 61 -6.16 -7.66 -3.21
CA THR A 61 -5.72 -6.33 -3.68
C THR A 61 -6.90 -5.47 -4.11
N SER A 62 -7.84 -6.05 -4.86
CA SER A 62 -9.04 -5.37 -5.35
C SER A 62 -9.96 -4.95 -4.21
N ASP A 63 -10.27 -5.85 -3.27
CA ASP A 63 -11.15 -5.55 -2.13
C ASP A 63 -10.53 -4.46 -1.24
N THR A 64 -9.20 -4.45 -1.10
CA THR A 64 -8.50 -3.47 -0.25
C THR A 64 -8.33 -2.11 -0.92
N TYR A 65 -8.00 -2.06 -2.22
CA TYR A 65 -7.53 -0.83 -2.87
C TYR A 65 -8.33 -0.43 -4.11
N GLY A 66 -9.27 -1.25 -4.59
CA GLY A 66 -10.02 -0.96 -5.83
C GLY A 66 -10.76 0.37 -5.79
N HIS A 67 -11.28 0.75 -4.62
CA HIS A 67 -11.94 2.04 -4.37
C HIS A 67 -11.04 3.27 -4.53
N LEU A 68 -9.71 3.09 -4.65
CA LEU A 68 -8.78 4.18 -4.89
C LEU A 68 -8.57 4.46 -6.38
N ALA A 69 -9.11 3.60 -7.25
CA ALA A 69 -8.93 3.68 -8.70
C ALA A 69 -10.04 4.47 -9.41
N ASP A 70 -10.86 5.24 -8.68
CA ASP A 70 -11.97 6.03 -9.24
C ASP A 70 -11.53 6.96 -10.38
N ASP A 71 -10.34 7.56 -10.29
CA ASP A 71 -9.80 8.41 -11.35
C ASP A 71 -9.33 7.61 -12.57
N ALA A 72 -8.88 6.37 -12.37
CA ALA A 72 -8.56 5.46 -13.46
C ALA A 72 -9.83 5.00 -14.20
N ASP A 73 -10.94 4.81 -13.48
CA ASP A 73 -12.25 4.50 -14.07
C ASP A 73 -12.76 5.66 -14.95
N LYS A 74 -12.70 6.90 -14.44
CA LYS A 74 -13.02 8.10 -15.23
C LYS A 74 -12.16 8.22 -16.50
N ALA A 75 -10.85 7.97 -16.38
CA ALA A 75 -9.95 8.01 -17.51
C ALA A 75 -10.27 6.92 -18.55
N ALA A 76 -10.65 5.72 -18.10
CA ALA A 76 -11.08 4.64 -19.00
C ALA A 76 -12.36 4.99 -19.75
N ALA A 77 -13.34 5.61 -19.08
CA ALA A 77 -14.57 6.08 -19.71
C ALA A 77 -14.30 7.16 -20.78
N ALA A 78 -13.44 8.14 -20.46
CA ALA A 78 -13.09 9.22 -21.40
C ALA A 78 -12.32 8.73 -22.64
N ALA A 79 -11.57 7.63 -22.55
CA ALA A 79 -10.82 7.08 -23.69
C ALA A 79 -11.71 6.37 -24.74
N LEU A 80 -13.00 6.15 -24.44
CA LEU A 80 -13.97 5.53 -25.34
C LEU A 80 -14.74 6.56 -26.19
N GLU A 81 -14.57 7.87 -25.92
CA GLU A 81 -15.13 8.99 -26.69
C GLU A 81 -14.16 9.47 -27.77
#